data_AF-A0A285VFE5-F1
#
_entry.id   AF-A0A285VFE5-F1
#
_cell.length_a   1.000
_cell.length_b   1.000
_cell.length_c   1.000
_cell.angle_alpha   90.00
_cell.angle_beta   90.00
_cell.angle_gamma   90.00
#
_symmetry.space_group_name_H-M   'P 1'
#
loop_
_entity.id
_entity.type
_entity.pdbx_description
1 polymer ?
#
loop_
_entity_poly.entity_id
_entity_poly.type
_entity_poly.pdbx_seq_one_letter_code
_entity_poly.pdbx_strand_id
1 'polypeptide(L)' 'MAKLSFLAGFGAGYVLGARAGRERYEQIRRGWDRAKDDPRLQSLAGMAQARADDALSSIRTRMGSDTPR' A
#
# COMPACT_ATOMS: atom_id res chain seq x y z
N MET A 1 -11.04 -10.60 33.49
CA MET A 1 -9.71 -11.21 33.25
C MET A 1 -9.47 -11.56 31.78
N ALA A 2 -10.28 -12.40 31.12
CA ALA A 2 -10.05 -12.84 29.73
C ALA A 2 -9.86 -11.72 28.67
N LYS A 3 -10.60 -10.61 28.78
CA LYS A 3 -10.46 -9.46 27.85
C LYS A 3 -9.09 -8.78 27.93
N LEU A 4 -8.52 -8.68 29.13
CA LEU A 4 -7.19 -8.07 29.34
C LEU A 4 -6.09 -8.98 28.77
N SER A 5 -6.20 -10.28 29.00
CA SER A 5 -5.27 -11.28 28.44
C SER A 5 -5.29 -11.29 26.91
N PHE A 6 -6.48 -11.15 26.30
CA PHE A 6 -6.64 -11.07 24.85
C PHE A 6 -6.01 -9.80 24.27
N LEU A 7 -6.24 -8.64 24.90
CA LEU A 7 -5.61 -7.39 24.48
C LEU A 7 -4.09 -7.42 24.62
N ALA A 8 -3.58 -8.03 25.69
CA ALA A 8 -2.15 -8.21 25.89
C ALA A 8 -1.55 -9.14 24.81
N GLY A 9 -2.20 -10.26 24.49
CA GLY A 9 -1.78 -11.17 23.43
C GLY A 9 -1.83 -10.53 22.05
N PHE A 10 -2.90 -9.79 21.75
CA PHE A 10 -3.05 -9.06 20.48
C PHE A 10 -1.99 -7.96 20.34
N GLY A 11 -1.77 -7.16 21.38
CA GLY A 11 -0.74 -6.13 21.40
C GLY A 11 0.66 -6.71 21.23
N ALA A 12 0.97 -7.80 21.93
CA ALA A 12 2.24 -8.51 21.79
C ALA A 12 2.44 -9.07 20.36
N GLY A 13 1.40 -9.69 19.79
CA GLY A 13 1.42 -10.20 18.42
C GLY A 13 1.61 -9.09 17.37
N TYR A 14 0.93 -7.95 17.54
CA TYR A 14 1.06 -6.80 16.65
C TYR A 14 2.47 -6.19 16.70
N VAL A 15 3.04 -6.03 17.90
CA VAL A 15 4.39 -5.46 18.06
C VAL A 15 5.46 -6.41 17.51
N LEU A 16 5.36 -7.72 17.76
CA LEU A 16 6.31 -8.70 17.22
C LEU A 16 6.20 -8.82 15.69
N GLY A 17 4.98 -8.83 15.13
CA GLY A 17 4.75 -8.81 13.69
C GLY A 17 5.27 -7.54 13.02
N ALA A 18 4.98 -6.37 13.59
CA ALA A 18 5.48 -5.09 13.10
C ALA A 18 7.01 -4.96 13.22
N ARG A 19 7.60 -5.49 14.31
CA ARG A 19 9.06 -5.47 14.53
C ARG A 19 9.80 -6.40 13.56
N ALA A 20 9.26 -7.57 13.25
CA ALA A 20 9.84 -8.48 12.25
C ALA A 20 9.89 -7.86 10.84
N GLY A 21 8.98 -6.94 10.53
CA GLY A 21 8.99 -6.18 9.29
C GLY A 21 10.07 -5.09 9.23
N ARG A 22 10.46 -4.49 10.35
CA ARG A 22 11.37 -3.32 10.39
C ARG A 22 12.78 -3.64 9.87
N GLU A 23 13.34 -4.80 10.20
CA GLU A 23 14.72 -5.15 9.81
C GLU A 23 14.84 -5.43 8.31
N ARG A 24 13.79 -6.00 7.70
CA ARG A 24 13.67 -6.15 6.25
C ARG A 24 13.28 -4.83 5.57
N TYR A 25 12.44 -4.03 6.22
CA TYR A 25 12.04 -2.71 5.77
C TYR A 25 13.25 -1.78 5.67
N GLU A 26 14.16 -1.79 6.63
CA GLU A 26 15.40 -0.99 6.58
C GLU A 26 16.29 -1.39 5.40
N GLN A 27 16.37 -2.68 5.08
CA GLN A 27 17.12 -3.15 3.89
C GLN A 27 16.47 -2.68 2.58
N ILE A 28 15.15 -2.80 2.49
CA ILE A 28 14.39 -2.35 1.31
C ILE A 28 14.41 -0.83 1.20
N ARG A 29 14.30 -0.10 2.32
CA ARG A 29 14.31 1.36 2.42
C ARG A 29 15.64 1.93 1.90
N ARG A 30 16.78 1.29 2.20
CA ARG A 30 18.08 1.69 1.60
C ARG A 30 18.12 1.50 0.08
N GLY A 31 17.48 0.45 -0.44
CA GLY A 31 17.31 0.27 -1.89
C GLY A 31 16.35 1.30 -2.49
N TRP A 32 15.27 1.61 -1.77
CA TRP A 32 14.27 2.60 -2.13
C TRP A 32 14.83 4.03 -2.17
N ASP A 33 15.68 4.38 -1.21
CA ASP A 33 16.35 5.68 -1.17
C ASP A 33 17.29 5.89 -2.36
N ARG A 34 17.80 4.83 -3.00
CA ARG A 34 18.47 4.95 -4.31
C ARG A 34 17.50 4.94 -5.49
N ALA A 35 16.44 4.15 -5.41
CA ALA A 35 15.47 4.03 -6.50
C ALA A 35 14.64 5.31 -6.70
N LYS A 36 14.35 6.06 -5.64
CA LYS A 36 13.58 7.31 -5.71
C LYS A 36 14.26 8.41 -6.54
N ASP A 37 15.59 8.37 -6.63
CA ASP A 37 16.38 9.38 -7.36
C ASP A 37 16.61 8.98 -8.83
N ASP A 38 16.12 7.82 -9.27
CA ASP A 38 16.24 7.37 -10.66
C ASP A 38 15.08 7.96 -11.51
N PRO A 39 15.37 8.77 -12.55
CA PRO A 39 14.34 9.32 -13.45
C PRO A 39 13.52 8.24 -14.17
N ARG A 40 13.99 7.00 -14.24
CA ARG A 40 13.22 5.85 -14.77
C ARG A 40 12.04 5.50 -13.89
N LEU A 41 12.08 5.76 -12.58
CA LEU A 41 10.93 5.54 -11.71
C LEU A 41 9.85 6.60 -11.88
N GLN A 42 10.19 7.82 -12.30
CA GLN A 42 9.19 8.85 -12.63
C GLN A 42 8.41 8.48 -13.89
N SER A 43 9.06 7.91 -14.91
CA SER A 43 8.36 7.43 -16.11
C SER A 43 7.49 6.20 -15.81
N LEU A 44 7.97 5.27 -14.96
CA LEU A 44 7.17 4.15 -14.47
C LEU A 44 5.97 4.60 -13.63
N ALA A 45 6.15 5.59 -12.76
CA ALA A 45 5.07 6.17 -11.96
C ALA A 45 4.01 6.84 -12.84
N GLY A 46 4.43 7.58 -13.87
CA GLY A 46 3.51 8.16 -14.85
C GLY A 46 2.70 7.10 -15.61
N MET A 47 3.33 5.99 -16.01
CA MET A 47 2.63 4.87 -16.64
C MET A 47 1.66 4.16 -15.68
N ALA A 48 2.08 3.97 -14.42
CA ALA A 48 1.22 3.37 -13.40
C ALA A 48 0.01 4.26 -13.09
N GLN A 49 0.20 5.58 -13.02
CA GLN A 49 -0.86 6.55 -12.85
C GLN A 49 -1.83 6.53 -14.04
N ALA A 50 -1.32 6.54 -15.28
CA ALA A 50 -2.16 6.43 -16.47
C ALA A 50 -3.01 5.15 -16.47
N ARG A 51 -2.43 4.01 -16.06
CA ARG A 51 -3.17 2.73 -15.93
C ARG A 51 -4.22 2.77 -14.82
N ALA A 52 -3.93 3.46 -13.72
CA ALA A 52 -4.88 3.64 -12.63
C ALA A 52 -6.04 4.54 -13.06
N ASP A 53 -5.76 5.62 -13.78
CA ASP A 53 -6.76 6.54 -14.32
C ASP A 53 -7.63 5.85 -15.38
N ASP A 54 -7.05 5.01 -16.23
CA ASP A 54 -7.79 4.18 -17.20
C ASP A 54 -8.72 3.18 -16.50
N ALA A 55 -8.21 2.51 -15.45
CA ALA A 55 -9.00 1.58 -14.66
C ALA A 55 -10.16 2.32 -13.96
N LEU A 56 -9.88 3.47 -13.35
CA LEU A 56 -10.89 4.30 -12.69
C LEU A 56 -11.92 4.84 -13.70
N SER A 57 -11.48 5.27 -14.87
CA SER A 57 -12.34 5.72 -15.97
C SER A 57 -13.22 4.60 -16.49
N SER A 58 -12.69 3.37 -16.60
CA SER A 58 -13.46 2.21 -17.02
C SER A 58 -14.55 1.85 -16.00
N ILE A 59 -14.24 1.96 -14.71
CA ILE A 59 -15.20 1.75 -13.61
C ILE A 59 -16.23 2.88 -13.61
N ARG A 60 -15.80 4.13 -13.75
CA ARG A 60 -16.67 5.30 -13.81
C ARG A 60 -17.58 5.29 -15.03
N THR A 61 -17.12 4.77 -16.17
CA THR A 61 -17.91 4.64 -17.39
C THR A 61 -18.97 3.55 -17.23
N ARG A 62 -18.59 2.39 -16.64
CA ARG A 62 -19.52 1.31 -16.33
C ARG A 62 -20.53 1.66 -15.23
N MET A 63 -20.15 2.52 -14.28
CA MET A 63 -21.03 2.99 -13.21
C MET A 63 -21.85 4.22 -13.63
N GLY A 64 -21.33 5.04 -14.55
CA GLY A 64 -22.02 6.18 -15.13
C GLY A 64 -23.12 5.79 -16.13
N SER A 65 -23.02 4.61 -16.74
CA SER A 65 -24.12 4.01 -17.50
C SER A 65 -25.30 3.55 -16.63
N ASP A 66 -25.14 3.51 -15.30
CA ASP A 66 -26.19 3.23 -14.30
C ASP A 66 -26.68 4.52 -13.61
N THR A 67 -26.62 5.69 -14.27
CA THR A 67 -27.34 6.87 -13.76
C THR A 67 -28.83 6.63 -13.97
N PRO A 68 -29.62 6.33 -12.91
CA PRO A 68 -31.05 6.14 -13.07
C PRO A 68 -31.66 7.52 -13.27
N ARG A 69 -32.27 7.75 -14.43
CA ARG A 69 -33.30 8.79 -14.56
C ARG A 69 -34.62 8.25 -14.05
#